data_AF-A0A969TMB5-F1
#
_entry.id   AF-A0A969TMB5-F1
#
_cell.length_a   1.000
_cell.length_b   1.000
_cell.length_c   1.000
_cell.angle_alpha   90.00
_cell.angle_beta   90.00
_cell.angle_gamma   90.00
#
_symmetry.space_group_name_H-M   'P 1'
#
loop_
_entity.id
_entity.type
_entity.pdbx_description
1 polymer ?
#
loop_
_entity_poly.entity_id
_entity_poly.type
_entity_poly.pdbx_seq_one_letter_code
_entity_poly.pdbx_strand_id
1 'polypeptide(L)'
;MNTIENEIWMTQAEYAKKLRPLLPSEAFFPDRNKIWILLINVAILMLGWGIAAHLDQWDWYFLWLYLPLALVMGNSVIALLFSTHDLLHSSAIKNPFLRQVISLLGLTMLWTPPTFWKAVHNREHHNKTNSLHDPDRNYLYEQPNNWGKWIQNLFVPSAEVHPLGLIVGMAHAWGVHTFRNLTSVLLFNDGLTEYPPVAFKVSPKERRAIALEFLIILAVHLSLLTYLGFHPVKLILSYFLPIWIGYSGIIFYVYTNHMLCRMTSINDPLINSLSVQVPKLFDLLHLNFSYHTEHHIFPGMNSDYYPMIQDLLKTQYGDRFNLLAARKAWHLMLQTPRHYKNENTFTDWLGEKSVTCPLSREDDLAG
;
A
#
# COMPACT_ATOMS: atom_id res chain seq x y z
N MET A 1 14.48 -2.98 -42.03
CA MET A 1 15.27 -4.05 -41.40
C MET A 1 14.79 -4.11 -39.96
N ASN A 2 14.05 -5.16 -39.62
CA ASN A 2 13.41 -5.35 -38.32
C ASN A 2 14.48 -5.48 -37.22
N THR A 3 14.45 -4.57 -36.26
CA THR A 3 14.81 -4.89 -34.87
C THR A 3 13.60 -4.54 -34.03
N ILE A 4 12.65 -5.47 -33.97
CA ILE A 4 11.83 -5.63 -32.79
C ILE A 4 12.86 -5.94 -31.71
N GLU A 5 13.31 -4.94 -30.96
CA GLU A 5 14.01 -5.20 -29.71
C GLU A 5 13.01 -5.97 -28.85
N ASN A 6 13.16 -7.29 -28.82
CA ASN A 6 12.38 -8.14 -27.95
C ASN A 6 12.60 -7.59 -26.54
N GLU A 7 11.55 -7.03 -25.96
CA GLU A 7 11.59 -6.50 -24.61
C GLU A 7 12.11 -7.60 -23.68
N ILE A 8 13.31 -7.39 -23.12
CA ILE A 8 14.00 -8.43 -22.34
C ILE A 8 13.30 -8.52 -20.99
N TRP A 9 12.50 -9.55 -20.77
CA TRP A 9 11.89 -9.81 -19.47
C TRP A 9 12.92 -10.34 -18.48
N MET A 10 12.88 -9.84 -17.24
CA MET A 10 13.72 -10.28 -16.14
C MET A 10 12.89 -10.48 -14.89
N THR A 11 13.01 -11.64 -14.28
CA THR A 11 12.38 -11.96 -13.00
C THR A 11 13.06 -11.22 -11.85
N GLN A 12 12.32 -11.05 -10.75
CA GLN A 12 12.87 -10.58 -9.47
C GLN A 12 14.17 -11.30 -9.07
N ALA A 13 14.22 -12.62 -9.22
CA ALA A 13 15.39 -13.43 -8.84
C ALA A 13 16.63 -13.13 -9.70
N GLU A 14 16.45 -12.80 -10.98
CA GLU A 14 17.54 -12.44 -11.88
C GLU A 14 18.15 -11.08 -11.54
N TYR A 15 17.31 -10.08 -11.24
CA TYR A 15 17.80 -8.79 -10.72
C TYR A 15 18.53 -8.99 -9.38
N ALA A 16 17.92 -9.73 -8.45
CA ALA A 16 18.50 -9.97 -7.14
C ALA A 16 19.88 -10.66 -7.25
N LYS A 17 20.02 -11.65 -8.14
CA LYS A 17 21.29 -12.35 -8.39
C LYS A 17 22.38 -11.42 -8.92
N LYS A 18 22.04 -10.48 -9.81
CA LYS A 18 22.99 -9.53 -10.40
C LYS A 18 23.37 -8.39 -9.44
N LEU A 19 22.40 -7.87 -8.68
CA LEU A 19 22.59 -6.69 -7.84
C LEU A 19 23.16 -7.02 -6.45
N ARG A 20 22.81 -8.18 -5.87
CA ARG A 20 23.24 -8.55 -4.52
C ARG A 20 24.77 -8.53 -4.32
N PRO A 21 25.61 -9.01 -5.25
CA PRO A 21 27.07 -8.97 -5.08
C PRO A 21 27.66 -7.55 -5.07
N LEU A 22 26.91 -6.55 -5.52
CA LEU A 22 27.34 -5.15 -5.60
C LEU A 22 26.96 -4.34 -4.34
N LEU A 23 26.27 -4.97 -3.39
CA LEU A 23 25.76 -4.35 -2.18
C LEU A 23 26.52 -4.84 -0.95
N PRO A 24 26.72 -3.99 0.07
CA PRO A 24 27.33 -4.41 1.32
C PRO A 24 26.49 -5.49 2.00
N SER A 25 27.16 -6.44 2.66
CA SER A 25 26.48 -7.57 3.33
C SER A 25 25.53 -7.11 4.44
N GLU A 26 25.86 -5.97 5.06
CA GLU A 26 25.14 -5.28 6.12
C GLU A 26 23.74 -4.84 5.68
N ALA A 27 23.54 -4.59 4.39
CA ALA A 27 22.24 -4.24 3.83
C ALA A 27 21.18 -5.32 4.11
N PHE A 28 21.60 -6.58 4.20
CA PHE A 28 20.74 -7.73 4.40
C PHE A 28 20.64 -8.15 5.87
N PHE A 29 21.23 -7.39 6.79
CA PHE A 29 21.06 -7.64 8.22
C PHE A 29 19.69 -7.18 8.70
N PRO A 30 19.09 -7.88 9.69
CA PRO A 30 17.80 -7.48 10.20
C PRO A 30 17.89 -6.16 10.98
N ASP A 31 17.08 -5.17 10.60
CA ASP A 31 17.00 -3.89 11.31
C ASP A 31 15.97 -3.96 12.45
N ARG A 32 16.46 -3.92 13.70
CA ARG A 32 15.61 -3.90 14.89
C ARG A 32 15.08 -2.51 15.21
N ASN A 33 15.62 -1.45 14.62
CA ASN A 33 15.16 -0.08 14.87
C ASN A 33 13.71 0.11 14.44
N LYS A 34 13.25 -0.62 13.41
CA LYS A 34 11.85 -0.61 12.99
C LYS A 34 10.90 -0.97 14.15
N ILE A 35 11.28 -1.88 15.05
CA ILE A 35 10.48 -2.20 16.25
C ILE A 35 10.30 -0.96 17.14
N TRP A 36 11.37 -0.20 17.38
CA TRP A 36 11.30 1.01 18.20
C TRP A 36 10.49 2.11 17.52
N ILE A 37 10.64 2.28 16.21
CA ILE A 37 9.85 3.23 15.43
C ILE A 37 8.35 2.89 15.56
N LEU A 38 7.98 1.61 15.45
CA LEU A 38 6.61 1.17 15.68
C LEU A 38 6.13 1.53 17.08
N LEU A 39 6.88 1.18 18.13
CA LEU A 39 6.49 1.44 19.52
C LEU A 39 6.36 2.94 19.84
N ILE A 40 7.26 3.78 19.29
CA ILE A 40 7.18 5.24 19.42
C ILE A 40 5.88 5.75 18.79
N ASN A 41 5.54 5.27 17.59
CA ASN A 41 4.31 5.69 16.92
C ASN A 41 3.04 5.18 17.62
N VAL A 42 3.07 4.00 18.24
CA VAL A 42 1.99 3.56 19.15
C VAL A 42 1.87 4.51 20.34
N ALA A 43 2.98 4.91 20.95
CA ALA A 43 2.98 5.86 22.07
C ALA A 43 2.41 7.24 21.68
N ILE A 44 2.74 7.75 20.49
CA ILE A 44 2.17 8.99 19.96
C ILE A 44 0.65 8.89 19.84
N LEU A 45 0.12 7.79 19.30
CA LEU A 45 -1.33 7.59 19.20
C LEU A 45 -1.99 7.53 20.59
N MET A 46 -1.41 6.79 21.52
CA MET A 46 -1.92 6.71 22.91
C MET A 46 -1.94 8.08 23.60
N LEU A 47 -0.88 8.88 23.44
CA LEU A 47 -0.83 10.24 23.97
C LEU A 47 -1.87 11.15 23.31
N GLY A 48 -2.04 11.04 21.99
CA GLY A 48 -3.07 11.75 21.25
C GLY A 48 -4.48 11.45 21.76
N TRP A 49 -4.80 10.17 21.98
CA TRP A 49 -6.08 9.76 22.58
C TRP A 49 -6.22 10.18 24.04
N GLY A 50 -5.14 10.16 24.81
CA GLY A 50 -5.12 10.67 26.19
C GLY A 50 -5.45 12.16 26.27
N ILE A 51 -4.88 12.98 25.37
CA ILE A 51 -5.24 14.40 25.25
C ILE A 51 -6.70 14.54 24.79
N ALA A 52 -7.12 13.74 23.80
CA ALA A 52 -8.47 13.78 23.25
C ALA A 52 -9.57 13.48 24.28
N ALA A 53 -9.26 12.63 25.27
CA ALA A 53 -10.18 12.30 26.36
C ALA A 53 -10.65 13.52 27.15
N HIS A 54 -9.91 14.63 27.11
CA HIS A 54 -10.21 15.89 27.79
C HIS A 54 -10.71 17.02 26.88
N LEU A 55 -10.99 16.76 25.59
CA LEU A 55 -11.44 17.79 24.64
C LEU A 55 -12.81 18.40 24.98
N ASP A 56 -13.62 17.71 25.77
CA ASP A 56 -14.87 18.23 26.33
C ASP A 56 -14.67 19.32 27.38
N GLN A 57 -13.44 19.45 27.91
CA GLN A 57 -13.06 20.53 28.84
C GLN A 57 -12.50 21.75 28.11
N TRP A 58 -12.27 21.65 26.79
CA TRP A 58 -11.74 22.75 25.99
C TRP A 58 -12.89 23.62 25.50
N ASP A 59 -12.69 24.94 25.51
CA ASP A 59 -13.62 25.81 24.79
C ASP A 59 -13.60 25.46 23.29
N TRP A 60 -14.78 25.49 22.66
CA TRP A 60 -14.94 25.11 21.26
C TRP A 60 -13.98 25.87 20.32
N TYR A 61 -13.64 27.12 20.67
CA TYR A 61 -12.73 27.99 19.93
C TYR A 61 -11.27 27.47 19.93
N PHE A 62 -10.89 26.60 20.86
CA PHE A 62 -9.54 26.04 20.95
C PHE A 62 -9.41 24.64 20.35
N LEU A 63 -10.51 24.02 19.89
CA LEU A 63 -10.48 22.66 19.34
C LEU A 63 -9.57 22.51 18.11
N TRP A 64 -9.38 23.57 17.32
CA TRP A 64 -8.49 23.55 16.16
C TRP A 64 -7.01 23.33 16.54
N LEU A 65 -6.62 23.60 17.80
CA LEU A 65 -5.28 23.30 18.30
C LEU A 65 -4.98 21.80 18.34
N TYR A 66 -6.00 20.94 18.21
CA TYR A 66 -5.82 19.50 18.06
C TYR A 66 -5.39 19.09 16.64
N LEU A 67 -5.60 19.93 15.62
CA LEU A 67 -5.30 19.56 14.23
C LEU A 67 -3.82 19.23 13.98
N PRO A 68 -2.83 19.99 14.50
CA PRO A 68 -1.43 19.59 14.42
C PRO A 68 -1.15 18.21 15.05
N LEU A 69 -1.82 17.88 16.17
CA LEU A 69 -1.69 16.56 16.81
C LEU A 69 -2.27 15.46 15.91
N ALA A 70 -3.43 15.71 15.30
CA ALA A 70 -4.04 14.77 14.35
C ALA A 70 -3.15 14.51 13.13
N LEU A 71 -2.40 15.51 12.65
CA LEU A 71 -1.40 15.32 11.58
C LEU A 71 -0.24 14.43 12.02
N VAL A 72 0.30 14.65 13.22
CA VAL A 72 1.37 13.80 13.77
C VAL A 72 0.87 12.37 13.98
N MET A 73 -0.34 12.20 14.53
CA MET A 73 -0.99 10.90 14.68
C MET A 73 -1.25 10.23 13.33
N GLY A 74 -1.67 10.99 12.31
CA GLY A 74 -1.86 10.47 10.96
C GLY A 74 -0.56 9.95 10.35
N ASN A 75 0.56 10.69 10.51
CA ASN A 75 1.89 10.19 10.15
C ASN A 75 2.26 8.92 10.93
N SER A 76 1.88 8.83 12.22
CA SER A 76 2.09 7.62 12.99
C SER A 76 1.35 6.42 12.41
N VAL A 77 0.12 6.56 11.91
CA VAL A 77 -0.60 5.48 11.22
C VAL A 77 0.17 5.00 9.97
N ILE A 78 0.78 5.90 9.20
CA ILE A 78 1.64 5.56 8.05
C ILE A 78 2.86 4.76 8.52
N ALA A 79 3.58 5.29 9.52
CA ALA A 79 4.78 4.67 10.05
C ALA A 79 4.51 3.28 10.68
N LEU A 80 3.34 3.08 11.30
CA LEU A 80 2.93 1.78 11.83
C LEU A 80 2.78 0.73 10.72
N LEU A 81 2.16 1.08 9.59
CA LEU A 81 2.08 0.18 8.45
C LEU A 81 3.46 -0.12 7.88
N PHE A 82 4.25 0.91 7.55
CA PHE A 82 5.53 0.72 6.86
C PHE A 82 6.57 0.02 7.73
N SER A 83 6.58 0.32 9.03
CA SER A 83 7.42 -0.42 9.96
C SER A 83 6.99 -1.88 10.10
N THR A 84 5.69 -2.15 10.15
CA THR A 84 5.21 -3.54 10.22
C THR A 84 5.48 -4.29 8.91
N HIS A 85 5.32 -3.61 7.78
CA HIS A 85 5.62 -4.14 6.45
C HIS A 85 7.07 -4.63 6.38
N ASP A 86 8.04 -3.81 6.79
CA ASP A 86 9.46 -4.20 6.85
C ASP A 86 9.69 -5.38 7.82
N LEU A 87 9.05 -5.39 8.98
CA LEU A 87 9.16 -6.49 9.95
C LEU A 87 8.55 -7.81 9.45
N LEU A 88 7.53 -7.73 8.59
CA LEU A 88 6.85 -8.89 8.03
C LEU A 88 7.59 -9.51 6.84
N HIS A 89 8.40 -8.72 6.12
CA HIS A 89 9.33 -9.22 5.10
C HIS A 89 10.69 -9.65 5.65
N SER A 90 11.16 -8.99 6.72
CA SER A 90 12.49 -9.24 7.26
C SER A 90 12.55 -10.41 8.25
N SER A 91 13.77 -10.77 8.65
CA SER A 91 14.05 -11.73 9.72
C SER A 91 14.31 -11.06 11.09
N ALA A 92 13.93 -9.78 11.26
CA ALA A 92 14.25 -8.98 12.45
C ALA A 92 13.75 -9.56 13.77
N ILE A 93 12.53 -10.10 13.76
CA ILE A 93 11.95 -10.81 14.91
C ILE A 93 11.92 -12.30 14.61
N LYS A 94 12.84 -13.07 15.22
CA LYS A 94 12.90 -14.54 15.02
C LYS A 94 11.81 -15.29 15.78
N ASN A 95 11.38 -14.78 16.93
CA ASN A 95 10.33 -15.42 17.72
C ASN A 95 8.96 -15.21 17.03
N PRO A 96 8.26 -16.29 16.63
CA PRO A 96 7.03 -16.17 15.84
C PRO A 96 5.88 -15.54 16.62
N PHE A 97 5.78 -15.79 17.93
CA PHE A 97 4.75 -15.19 18.78
C PHE A 97 4.97 -13.68 18.92
N LEU A 98 6.20 -13.26 19.24
CA LEU A 98 6.54 -11.83 19.35
C LEU A 98 6.33 -11.11 18.01
N ARG A 99 6.73 -11.74 16.89
CA ARG A 99 6.50 -11.19 15.55
C ARG A 99 5.01 -10.97 15.32
N GLN A 100 4.18 -11.93 15.69
CA GLN A 100 2.73 -11.84 15.53
C GLN A 100 2.14 -10.72 16.37
N VAL A 101 2.51 -10.60 17.64
CA VAL A 101 2.04 -9.53 18.54
C VAL A 101 2.44 -8.15 18.03
N ILE A 102 3.71 -7.95 17.67
CA ILE A 102 4.18 -6.66 17.15
C ILE A 102 3.50 -6.31 15.82
N SER A 103 3.32 -7.29 14.94
CA SER A 103 2.63 -7.07 13.67
C SER A 103 1.15 -6.73 13.88
N LEU A 104 0.50 -7.37 14.86
CA LEU A 104 -0.89 -7.08 15.23
C LEU A 104 -1.00 -5.63 15.71
N LEU A 105 -0.11 -5.20 16.60
CA LEU A 105 -0.10 -3.82 17.10
C LEU A 105 0.02 -2.80 15.97
N GLY A 106 0.97 -2.99 15.04
CA GLY A 106 1.17 -2.03 13.95
C GLY A 106 0.09 -2.07 12.85
N LEU A 107 -0.59 -3.19 12.64
CA LEU A 107 -1.70 -3.28 11.67
C LEU A 107 -3.08 -3.04 12.28
N THR A 108 -3.19 -2.84 13.59
CA THR A 108 -4.48 -2.65 14.26
C THR A 108 -5.20 -1.44 13.69
N MET A 109 -4.56 -0.28 13.60
CA MET A 109 -5.17 0.95 13.05
C MET A 109 -5.55 0.85 11.57
N LEU A 110 -5.06 -0.19 10.89
CA LEU A 110 -5.31 -0.49 9.48
C LEU A 110 -6.44 -1.53 9.32
N TRP A 111 -7.07 -1.96 10.42
CA TRP A 111 -8.08 -3.02 10.46
C TRP A 111 -7.65 -4.33 9.79
N THR A 112 -6.33 -4.59 9.73
CA THR A 112 -5.75 -5.64 8.90
C THR A 112 -5.12 -6.73 9.78
N PRO A 113 -5.70 -7.94 9.85
CA PRO A 113 -5.07 -9.06 10.55
C PRO A 113 -3.70 -9.41 9.94
N PRO A 114 -2.62 -9.59 10.73
CA PRO A 114 -1.28 -9.87 10.17
C PRO A 114 -1.19 -11.15 9.35
N THR A 115 -1.95 -12.20 9.70
CA THR A 115 -2.01 -13.42 8.90
C THR A 115 -2.67 -13.17 7.55
N PHE A 116 -3.71 -12.32 7.52
CA PHE A 116 -4.36 -11.91 6.29
C PHE A 116 -3.42 -11.06 5.44
N TRP A 117 -2.71 -10.11 6.05
CA TRP A 117 -1.73 -9.26 5.37
C TRP A 117 -0.63 -10.08 4.68
N LYS A 118 -0.06 -11.09 5.37
CA LYS A 118 0.94 -11.99 4.76
C LYS A 118 0.37 -12.77 3.57
N ALA A 119 -0.90 -13.16 3.65
CA ALA A 119 -1.54 -13.85 2.54
C ALA A 119 -1.72 -12.91 1.34
N VAL A 120 -2.41 -11.78 1.52
CA VAL A 120 -2.72 -10.86 0.40
C VAL A 120 -1.46 -10.20 -0.16
N HIS A 121 -0.56 -9.71 0.70
CA HIS A 121 0.62 -8.96 0.27
C HIS A 121 1.78 -9.86 -0.14
N ASN A 122 2.26 -10.74 0.75
CA ASN A 122 3.51 -11.48 0.49
C ASN A 122 3.28 -12.69 -0.43
N ARG A 123 2.17 -13.42 -0.25
CA ARG A 123 1.91 -14.62 -1.05
C ARG A 123 1.27 -14.29 -2.38
N GLU A 124 0.24 -13.45 -2.39
CA GLU A 124 -0.48 -13.13 -3.63
C GLU A 124 0.18 -11.98 -4.38
N HIS A 125 0.21 -10.76 -3.83
CA HIS A 125 0.68 -9.58 -4.54
C HIS A 125 2.17 -9.64 -4.94
N HIS A 126 3.10 -9.79 -4.00
CA HIS A 126 4.56 -9.76 -4.24
C HIS A 126 5.05 -10.75 -5.30
N ASN A 127 4.42 -11.93 -5.40
CA ASN A 127 4.79 -12.96 -6.38
C ASN A 127 4.15 -12.72 -7.76
N LYS A 128 3.11 -11.87 -7.82
CA LYS A 128 2.20 -11.73 -8.96
C LYS A 128 1.96 -10.26 -9.31
N THR A 129 2.85 -9.35 -8.90
CA THR A 129 2.66 -7.89 -8.97
C THR A 129 2.13 -7.46 -10.33
N ASN A 130 0.98 -6.79 -10.32
CA ASN A 130 0.25 -6.32 -11.50
C ASN A 130 -0.04 -7.38 -12.58
N SER A 131 0.01 -8.67 -12.26
CA SER A 131 -0.45 -9.73 -13.18
C SER A 131 -1.97 -9.89 -13.13
N LEU A 132 -2.52 -10.71 -14.03
CA LEU A 132 -3.94 -11.07 -14.03
C LEU A 132 -4.43 -11.62 -12.68
N HIS A 133 -3.53 -12.21 -11.89
CA HIS A 133 -3.80 -12.88 -10.62
C HIS A 133 -3.43 -12.06 -9.37
N ASP A 134 -3.07 -10.79 -9.52
CA ASP A 134 -2.80 -9.90 -8.38
C ASP A 134 -4.11 -9.44 -7.71
N PRO A 135 -4.33 -9.61 -6.40
CA PRO A 135 -5.49 -9.03 -5.71
C PRO A 135 -5.43 -7.49 -5.60
N ASP A 136 -4.26 -6.88 -5.80
CA ASP A 136 -4.01 -5.46 -5.57
C ASP A 136 -3.98 -4.62 -6.86
N ARG A 137 -4.06 -5.25 -8.04
CA ARG A 137 -4.21 -4.51 -9.31
C ARG A 137 -5.56 -3.79 -9.42
N ASN A 138 -5.65 -2.85 -10.36
CA ASN A 138 -6.93 -2.31 -10.82
C ASN A 138 -7.80 -3.41 -11.47
N TYR A 139 -9.12 -3.19 -11.46
CA TYR A 139 -10.06 -4.10 -12.14
C TYR A 139 -9.83 -4.11 -13.65
N LEU A 140 -10.16 -5.24 -14.27
CA LEU A 140 -10.29 -5.32 -15.72
C LEU A 140 -11.59 -4.66 -16.15
N TYR A 141 -11.60 -4.11 -17.36
CA TYR A 141 -12.80 -3.61 -18.00
C TYR A 141 -13.87 -4.70 -18.12
N GLU A 142 -13.47 -5.92 -18.51
CA GLU A 142 -14.39 -7.06 -18.71
C GLU A 142 -14.90 -7.68 -17.40
N GLN A 143 -14.31 -7.34 -16.24
CA GLN A 143 -14.79 -7.86 -14.97
C GLN A 143 -16.20 -7.35 -14.65
N PRO A 144 -17.07 -8.17 -14.03
CA PRO A 144 -18.44 -7.79 -13.70
C PRO A 144 -18.52 -6.47 -12.93
N ASN A 145 -19.55 -5.66 -13.21
CA ASN A 145 -19.83 -4.41 -12.51
C ASN A 145 -20.49 -4.67 -11.15
N ASN A 146 -19.73 -5.28 -10.25
CA ASN A 146 -20.13 -5.50 -8.87
C ASN A 146 -19.85 -4.27 -8.00
N TRP A 147 -20.28 -4.34 -6.73
CA TRP A 147 -20.11 -3.26 -5.77
C TRP A 147 -18.64 -2.87 -5.54
N GLY A 148 -17.70 -3.82 -5.57
CA GLY A 148 -16.27 -3.56 -5.35
C GLY A 148 -15.66 -2.74 -6.48
N LYS A 149 -15.93 -3.16 -7.72
CA LYS A 149 -15.51 -2.42 -8.93
C LYS A 149 -16.17 -1.04 -9.00
N TRP A 150 -17.46 -0.96 -8.67
CA TRP A 150 -18.21 0.31 -8.63
C TRP A 150 -17.63 1.30 -7.62
N ILE A 151 -17.41 0.87 -6.37
CA ILE A 151 -16.82 1.73 -5.32
C ILE A 151 -15.44 2.23 -5.75
N GLN A 152 -14.58 1.35 -6.27
CA GLN A 152 -13.25 1.71 -6.79
C GLN A 152 -13.35 2.75 -7.92
N ASN A 153 -14.33 2.61 -8.82
CA ASN A 153 -14.57 3.58 -9.89
C ASN A 153 -15.01 4.96 -9.39
N LEU A 154 -15.65 5.06 -8.22
CA LEU A 154 -16.07 6.35 -7.68
C LEU A 154 -14.93 7.17 -7.08
N PHE A 155 -13.86 6.52 -6.61
CA PHE A 155 -12.91 7.20 -5.73
C PHE A 155 -11.43 6.98 -5.99
N VAL A 156 -11.03 5.98 -6.78
CA VAL A 156 -9.62 5.76 -7.12
C VAL A 156 -9.17 6.85 -8.11
N PRO A 157 -7.94 7.39 -8.04
CA PRO A 157 -7.45 8.37 -9.01
C PRO A 157 -7.64 7.91 -10.45
N SER A 158 -8.23 8.76 -11.28
CA SER A 158 -8.34 8.57 -12.73
C SER A 158 -8.74 9.89 -13.41
N ALA A 159 -8.76 9.90 -14.75
CA ALA A 159 -9.30 11.00 -15.56
C ALA A 159 -10.78 11.33 -15.29
N GLU A 160 -11.57 10.36 -14.83
CA GLU A 160 -13.02 10.46 -14.66
C GLU A 160 -13.46 10.58 -13.19
N VAL A 161 -12.52 10.53 -12.23
CA VAL A 161 -12.88 10.57 -10.81
C VAL A 161 -13.47 11.93 -10.43
N HIS A 162 -14.62 11.90 -9.75
CA HIS A 162 -15.20 13.13 -9.21
C HIS A 162 -14.34 13.62 -8.02
N PRO A 163 -14.03 14.92 -7.88
CA PRO A 163 -13.17 15.42 -6.81
C PRO A 163 -13.62 15.04 -5.38
N LEU A 164 -14.93 15.09 -5.10
CA LEU A 164 -15.46 14.64 -3.81
C LEU A 164 -15.30 13.12 -3.62
N GLY A 165 -15.45 12.35 -4.70
CA GLY A 165 -15.22 10.91 -4.68
C GLY A 165 -13.77 10.62 -4.32
N LEU A 166 -12.82 11.30 -4.97
CA LEU A 166 -11.40 11.18 -4.68
C LEU A 166 -11.06 11.50 -3.21
N ILE A 167 -11.60 12.57 -2.64
CA ILE A 167 -11.39 12.91 -1.22
C ILE A 167 -11.86 11.77 -0.30
N VAL A 168 -13.06 11.25 -0.55
CA VAL A 168 -13.59 10.11 0.20
C VAL A 168 -12.71 8.87 0.01
N GLY A 169 -12.25 8.63 -1.22
CA GLY A 169 -11.36 7.52 -1.58
C GLY A 169 -10.04 7.53 -0.85
N MET A 170 -9.35 8.67 -0.84
CA MET A 170 -8.08 8.79 -0.13
C MET A 170 -8.22 8.41 1.35
N ALA A 171 -9.34 8.79 1.98
CA ALA A 171 -9.61 8.46 3.37
C ALA A 171 -10.08 7.01 3.61
N HIS A 172 -10.63 6.30 2.62
CA HIS A 172 -11.34 5.03 2.84
C HIS A 172 -10.89 3.85 1.97
N ALA A 173 -10.08 4.07 0.94
CA ALA A 173 -9.70 3.04 -0.03
C ALA A 173 -9.01 1.84 0.62
N TRP A 174 -8.14 2.08 1.61
CA TRP A 174 -7.54 1.00 2.39
C TRP A 174 -8.59 0.16 3.13
N GLY A 175 -9.58 0.82 3.75
CA GLY A 175 -10.67 0.15 4.44
C GLY A 175 -11.53 -0.69 3.48
N VAL A 176 -11.81 -0.19 2.28
CA VAL A 176 -12.54 -0.93 1.24
C VAL A 176 -11.72 -2.12 0.74
N HIS A 177 -10.43 -1.93 0.48
CA HIS A 177 -9.50 -3.00 0.09
C HIS A 177 -9.45 -4.10 1.15
N THR A 178 -9.29 -3.72 2.42
CA THR A 178 -9.24 -4.66 3.54
C THR A 178 -10.57 -5.38 3.66
N PHE A 179 -11.70 -4.66 3.65
CA PHE A 179 -13.03 -5.23 3.79
C PHE A 179 -13.35 -6.25 2.69
N ARG A 180 -13.14 -5.92 1.41
CA ARG A 180 -13.41 -6.84 0.29
C ARG A 180 -12.56 -8.11 0.38
N ASN A 181 -11.27 -7.98 0.63
CA ASN A 181 -10.39 -9.15 0.63
C ASN A 181 -10.56 -9.99 1.92
N LEU A 182 -10.79 -9.34 3.06
CA LEU A 182 -11.02 -10.02 4.34
C LEU A 182 -12.34 -10.79 4.35
N THR A 183 -13.43 -10.19 3.87
CA THR A 183 -14.73 -10.90 3.77
C THR A 183 -14.68 -12.05 2.77
N SER A 184 -13.93 -11.89 1.67
CA SER A 184 -13.69 -12.97 0.71
C SER A 184 -13.08 -14.19 1.39
N VAL A 185 -12.01 -14.03 2.17
CA VAL A 185 -11.33 -15.16 2.83
C VAL A 185 -12.01 -15.65 4.11
N LEU A 186 -12.76 -14.79 4.82
CA LEU A 186 -13.41 -15.17 6.08
C LEU A 186 -14.79 -15.78 5.90
N LEU A 187 -15.55 -15.38 4.88
CA LEU A 187 -16.94 -15.83 4.68
C LEU A 187 -17.04 -16.90 3.59
N PHE A 188 -16.40 -16.67 2.44
CA PHE A 188 -16.56 -17.53 1.26
C PHE A 188 -15.38 -18.50 1.07
N ASN A 189 -14.14 -18.01 1.10
CA ASN A 189 -12.87 -18.76 1.00
C ASN A 189 -12.83 -19.86 -0.08
N ASP A 190 -13.60 -19.70 -1.15
CA ASP A 190 -13.70 -20.61 -2.29
C ASP A 190 -12.85 -20.15 -3.49
N GLY A 191 -12.26 -18.95 -3.40
CA GLY A 191 -11.47 -18.34 -4.46
C GLY A 191 -12.29 -17.89 -5.66
N LEU A 192 -13.61 -17.77 -5.52
CA LEU A 192 -14.55 -17.47 -6.62
C LEU A 192 -15.30 -16.15 -6.43
N THR A 193 -15.09 -15.43 -5.32
CA THR A 193 -15.75 -14.14 -5.11
C THR A 193 -15.30 -13.12 -6.16
N GLU A 194 -16.26 -12.40 -6.74
CA GLU A 194 -15.98 -11.49 -7.86
C GLU A 194 -15.77 -10.04 -7.42
N TYR A 195 -16.14 -9.70 -6.17
CA TYR A 195 -16.04 -8.34 -5.66
C TYR A 195 -14.63 -7.88 -5.27
N PRO A 196 -13.61 -8.71 -4.96
CA PRO A 196 -12.21 -8.27 -5.08
C PRO A 196 -11.73 -8.35 -6.55
N PRO A 197 -10.66 -7.62 -6.95
CA PRO A 197 -10.09 -7.74 -8.29
C PRO A 197 -9.66 -9.18 -8.60
N VAL A 198 -9.09 -9.89 -7.62
CA VAL A 198 -8.80 -11.31 -7.68
C VAL A 198 -9.04 -11.93 -6.31
N ALA A 199 -9.86 -12.98 -6.26
CA ALA A 199 -10.04 -13.77 -5.05
C ALA A 199 -8.94 -14.81 -4.89
N PHE A 200 -8.61 -15.12 -3.64
CA PHE A 200 -7.64 -16.15 -3.28
C PHE A 200 -8.12 -16.94 -2.07
N LYS A 201 -7.43 -18.04 -1.78
CA LYS A 201 -7.74 -18.92 -0.65
C LYS A 201 -6.71 -18.77 0.46
N VAL A 202 -7.18 -19.01 1.67
CA VAL A 202 -6.33 -19.27 2.84
C VAL A 202 -6.63 -20.66 3.39
N SER A 203 -5.65 -21.29 4.01
CA SER A 203 -5.84 -22.57 4.69
C SER A 203 -6.83 -22.44 5.86
N PRO A 204 -7.47 -23.54 6.31
CA PRO A 204 -8.36 -23.50 7.48
C PRO A 204 -7.68 -22.96 8.75
N LYS A 205 -6.37 -23.23 8.91
CA LYS A 205 -5.56 -22.72 10.03
C LYS A 205 -5.38 -21.20 9.93
N GLU A 206 -5.02 -20.69 8.76
CA GLU A 206 -4.90 -19.25 8.52
C GLU A 206 -6.25 -18.55 8.70
N ARG A 207 -7.35 -19.09 8.13
CA ARG A 207 -8.70 -18.51 8.27
C ARG A 207 -9.09 -18.34 9.74
N ARG A 208 -8.81 -19.34 10.58
CA ARG A 208 -9.03 -19.25 12.04
C ARG A 208 -8.15 -18.19 12.70
N ALA A 209 -6.87 -18.12 12.34
CA ALA A 209 -5.96 -17.10 12.87
C ALA A 209 -6.42 -15.68 12.47
N ILE A 210 -6.78 -15.47 11.20
CA ILE A 210 -7.32 -14.21 10.68
C ILE A 210 -8.57 -13.80 11.46
N ALA A 211 -9.51 -14.72 11.71
CA ALA A 211 -10.72 -14.43 12.47
C ALA A 211 -10.39 -14.01 13.91
N LEU A 212 -9.50 -14.72 14.60
CA LEU A 212 -9.11 -14.38 15.97
C LEU A 212 -8.36 -13.04 16.04
N GLU A 213 -7.43 -12.80 15.14
CA GLU A 213 -6.72 -11.53 15.01
C GLU A 213 -7.68 -10.37 14.75
N PHE A 214 -8.66 -10.56 13.85
CA PHE A 214 -9.68 -9.57 13.57
C PHE A 214 -10.56 -9.27 14.80
N LEU A 215 -10.94 -10.29 15.57
CA LEU A 215 -11.68 -10.09 16.82
C LEU A 215 -10.85 -9.31 17.86
N ILE A 216 -9.54 -9.54 17.94
CA ILE A 216 -8.66 -8.75 18.82
C ILE A 216 -8.59 -7.29 18.34
N ILE A 217 -8.41 -7.07 17.04
CA ILE A 217 -8.43 -5.71 16.45
C ILE A 217 -9.75 -5.02 16.77
N LEU A 218 -10.88 -5.68 16.52
CA LEU A 218 -12.21 -5.17 16.85
C LEU A 218 -12.33 -4.80 18.33
N ALA A 219 -11.84 -5.65 19.23
CA ALA A 219 -11.85 -5.38 20.66
C ALA A 219 -11.00 -4.15 21.04
N VAL A 220 -9.83 -3.96 20.41
CA VAL A 220 -8.99 -2.76 20.62
C VAL A 220 -9.72 -1.51 20.14
N HIS A 221 -10.31 -1.52 18.94
CA HIS A 221 -11.07 -0.40 18.43
C HIS A 221 -12.28 -0.08 19.30
N LEU A 222 -13.06 -1.08 19.72
CA LEU A 222 -14.21 -0.88 20.60
C LEU A 222 -13.79 -0.32 21.98
N SER A 223 -12.67 -0.80 22.51
CA SER A 223 -12.10 -0.28 23.77
C SER A 223 -11.73 1.19 23.63
N LEU A 224 -11.13 1.58 22.50
CA LEU A 224 -10.78 2.97 22.22
C LEU A 224 -12.02 3.86 22.04
N LEU A 225 -13.03 3.40 21.30
CA LEU A 225 -14.29 4.14 21.12
C LEU A 225 -15.01 4.34 22.47
N THR A 226 -15.00 3.31 23.32
CA THR A 226 -15.56 3.34 24.68
C THR A 226 -14.77 4.27 25.59
N TYR A 227 -13.43 4.25 25.52
CA TYR A 227 -12.55 5.15 26.26
C TYR A 227 -12.81 6.62 25.92
N LEU A 228 -13.06 6.92 24.65
CA LEU A 228 -13.44 8.26 24.19
C LEU A 228 -14.94 8.58 24.42
N GLY A 229 -15.67 7.70 25.11
CA GLY A 229 -17.06 7.89 25.51
C GLY A 229 -18.05 7.96 24.35
N PHE A 230 -17.69 7.45 23.17
CA PHE A 230 -18.44 7.64 21.93
C PHE A 230 -18.74 9.12 21.60
N HIS A 231 -17.96 10.07 22.16
CA HIS A 231 -18.23 11.49 22.01
C HIS A 231 -17.88 11.96 20.59
N PRO A 232 -18.82 12.53 19.81
CA PRO A 232 -18.62 12.81 18.39
C PRO A 232 -17.37 13.65 18.08
N VAL A 233 -17.14 14.73 18.84
CA VAL A 233 -15.97 15.61 18.64
C VAL A 233 -14.66 14.88 18.92
N LYS A 234 -14.61 14.07 19.99
CA LYS A 234 -13.41 13.31 20.37
C LYS A 234 -13.09 12.30 19.25
N LEU A 235 -14.10 11.54 18.83
CA LEU A 235 -13.97 10.56 17.76
C LEU A 235 -13.56 11.18 16.42
N ILE A 236 -14.21 12.26 15.99
CA ILE A 236 -13.88 12.91 14.71
C ILE A 236 -12.44 13.39 14.72
N LEU A 237 -12.00 14.10 15.76
CA LEU A 237 -10.68 14.72 15.81
C LEU A 237 -9.54 13.73 16.09
N SER A 238 -9.74 12.76 17.00
CA SER A 238 -8.65 11.91 17.48
C SER A 238 -8.68 10.47 16.98
N TYR A 239 -9.80 10.00 16.44
CA TYR A 239 -9.91 8.64 15.91
C TYR A 239 -10.01 8.65 14.39
N PHE A 240 -11.06 9.25 13.83
CA PHE A 240 -11.32 9.21 12.39
C PHE A 240 -10.32 10.06 11.59
N LEU A 241 -10.15 11.34 11.95
CA LEU A 241 -9.28 12.25 11.21
C LEU A 241 -7.83 11.75 11.07
N PRO A 242 -7.12 11.34 12.14
CA PRO A 242 -5.76 10.83 11.99
C PRO A 242 -5.69 9.51 11.20
N ILE A 243 -6.66 8.61 11.36
CA ILE A 243 -6.73 7.38 10.53
C ILE A 243 -6.92 7.74 9.06
N TRP A 244 -7.79 8.69 8.73
CA TRP A 244 -8.02 9.14 7.35
C TRP A 244 -6.79 9.82 6.75
N ILE A 245 -6.07 10.64 7.53
CA ILE A 245 -4.79 11.22 7.11
C ILE A 245 -3.78 10.12 6.81
N GLY A 246 -3.65 9.14 7.72
CA GLY A 246 -2.75 8.01 7.56
C GLY A 246 -3.08 7.16 6.34
N TYR A 247 -4.35 6.80 6.17
CA TYR A 247 -4.84 6.05 5.01
C TYR A 247 -4.56 6.81 3.71
N SER A 248 -4.79 8.12 3.70
CA SER A 248 -4.51 8.96 2.52
C SER A 248 -3.03 8.92 2.14
N GLY A 249 -2.13 9.01 3.12
CA GLY A 249 -0.69 8.93 2.87
C GLY A 249 -0.24 7.54 2.39
N ILE A 250 -0.76 6.48 2.99
CA ILE A 250 -0.48 5.09 2.58
C ILE A 250 -0.96 4.84 1.15
N ILE A 251 -2.23 5.17 0.88
CA ILE A 251 -2.88 4.91 -0.40
C ILE A 251 -2.28 5.76 -1.51
N PHE A 252 -1.79 6.97 -1.20
CA PHE A 252 -1.00 7.75 -2.14
C PHE A 252 0.17 6.94 -2.70
N TYR A 253 0.98 6.32 -1.84
CA TYR A 253 2.08 5.46 -2.29
C TYR A 253 1.58 4.24 -3.05
N VAL A 254 0.60 3.50 -2.53
CA VAL A 254 0.06 2.30 -3.20
C VAL A 254 -0.41 2.61 -4.61
N TYR A 255 -1.15 3.71 -4.79
CA TYR A 255 -1.62 4.13 -6.11
C TYR A 255 -0.45 4.49 -7.03
N THR A 256 0.45 5.38 -6.59
CA THR A 256 1.56 5.78 -7.45
C THR A 256 2.46 4.60 -7.81
N ASN A 257 2.67 3.66 -6.89
CA ASN A 257 3.60 2.55 -7.07
C ASN A 257 3.12 1.49 -8.07
N HIS A 258 1.81 1.41 -8.32
CA HIS A 258 1.24 0.31 -9.13
C HIS A 258 0.28 0.73 -10.23
N MET A 259 -0.50 1.79 -10.06
CA MET A 259 -1.68 2.03 -10.91
C MET A 259 -1.37 2.64 -12.28
N LEU A 260 -0.13 3.07 -12.51
CA LEU A 260 0.35 3.52 -13.83
C LEU A 260 1.10 2.43 -14.61
N CYS A 261 1.41 1.31 -13.94
CA CYS A 261 2.16 0.24 -14.55
C CYS A 261 1.23 -0.61 -15.42
N ARG A 262 1.78 -1.21 -16.47
CA ARG A 262 1.07 -2.20 -17.28
C ARG A 262 0.96 -3.54 -16.55
N MET A 263 0.05 -4.40 -16.99
CA MET A 263 0.02 -5.77 -16.50
C MET A 263 1.12 -6.63 -17.14
N THR A 264 1.64 -7.58 -16.37
CA THR A 264 2.75 -8.42 -16.82
C THR A 264 2.47 -9.90 -16.55
N SER A 265 2.80 -10.76 -17.53
CA SER A 265 2.77 -12.22 -17.37
C SER A 265 3.98 -12.76 -16.60
N ILE A 266 5.11 -12.06 -16.69
CA ILE A 266 6.32 -12.31 -15.91
C ILE A 266 6.42 -11.23 -14.84
N ASN A 267 6.65 -11.61 -13.58
CA ASN A 267 6.82 -10.66 -12.48
C ASN A 267 8.19 -9.97 -12.59
N ASP A 268 8.23 -8.87 -13.35
CA ASP A 268 9.40 -8.03 -13.60
C ASP A 268 9.25 -6.70 -12.83
N PRO A 269 9.93 -6.54 -11.67
CA PRO A 269 9.76 -5.39 -10.80
C PRO A 269 9.98 -4.04 -11.48
N LEU A 270 10.87 -3.94 -12.47
CA LEU A 270 11.17 -2.66 -13.12
C LEU A 270 10.06 -2.20 -14.06
N ILE A 271 9.21 -3.12 -14.50
CA ILE A 271 8.12 -2.87 -15.44
C ILE A 271 6.78 -2.74 -14.69
N ASN A 272 6.52 -3.66 -13.77
CA ASN A 272 5.21 -3.79 -13.13
C ASN A 272 5.07 -3.01 -11.82
N SER A 273 6.12 -2.28 -11.42
CA SER A 273 6.13 -1.35 -10.30
C SER A 273 6.76 -0.01 -10.68
N LEU A 274 6.47 1.02 -9.89
CA LEU A 274 7.03 2.37 -10.03
C LEU A 274 7.63 2.80 -8.69
N SER A 275 8.85 3.33 -8.74
CA SER A 275 9.42 4.08 -7.62
C SER A 275 9.13 5.57 -7.79
N VAL A 276 8.91 6.27 -6.67
CA VAL A 276 8.58 7.70 -6.70
C VAL A 276 9.59 8.55 -5.95
N GLN A 277 9.95 9.70 -6.49
CA GLN A 277 10.78 10.68 -5.79
C GLN A 277 9.90 11.58 -4.93
N VAL A 278 10.16 11.58 -3.63
CA VAL A 278 9.54 12.46 -2.64
C VAL A 278 10.62 13.31 -1.95
N PRO A 279 10.25 14.42 -1.28
CA PRO A 279 11.19 15.12 -0.41
C PRO A 279 11.82 14.17 0.63
N LYS A 280 13.13 14.31 0.89
CA LYS A 280 13.89 13.42 1.79
C LYS A 280 13.30 13.26 3.20
N LEU A 281 12.56 14.27 3.67
CA LEU A 281 11.84 14.18 4.94
C LEU A 281 10.82 13.03 4.93
N PHE A 282 10.10 12.84 3.83
CA PHE A 282 9.14 11.74 3.71
C PHE A 282 9.84 10.39 3.55
N ASP A 283 10.97 10.33 2.84
CA ASP A 283 11.81 9.13 2.81
C ASP A 283 12.21 8.70 4.24
N LEU A 284 12.61 9.66 5.08
CA LEU A 284 12.95 9.41 6.48
C LEU A 284 11.73 8.96 7.30
N LEU A 285 10.63 9.72 7.25
CA LEU A 285 9.43 9.45 8.04
C LEU A 285 8.73 8.16 7.63
N HIS A 286 8.84 7.78 6.36
CA HIS A 286 8.15 6.66 5.75
C HIS A 286 9.09 5.51 5.38
N LEU A 287 10.26 5.43 6.02
CA LEU A 287 11.17 4.28 5.93
C LEU A 287 11.52 3.89 4.48
N ASN A 288 11.80 4.89 3.64
CA ASN A 288 12.13 4.71 2.22
C ASN A 288 11.08 3.90 1.44
N PHE A 289 9.79 3.93 1.83
CA PHE A 289 8.72 3.22 1.12
C PHE A 289 8.49 3.72 -0.33
N SER A 290 9.00 4.91 -0.64
CA SER A 290 9.05 5.52 -1.97
C SER A 290 9.91 4.74 -2.98
N TYR A 291 10.89 3.96 -2.49
CA TYR A 291 11.79 3.09 -3.26
C TYR A 291 11.14 1.72 -3.46
N HIS A 292 10.03 1.71 -4.19
CA HIS A 292 9.14 0.56 -4.23
C HIS A 292 9.60 -0.55 -5.17
N THR A 293 10.23 -0.19 -6.29
CA THR A 293 10.83 -1.17 -7.21
C THR A 293 11.99 -1.87 -6.53
N GLU A 294 12.82 -1.13 -5.82
CA GLU A 294 13.92 -1.65 -5.00
C GLU A 294 13.38 -2.61 -3.94
N HIS A 295 12.26 -2.25 -3.30
CA HIS A 295 11.55 -3.12 -2.38
C HIS A 295 11.08 -4.43 -3.04
N HIS A 296 10.48 -4.40 -4.24
CA HIS A 296 10.09 -5.63 -4.95
C HIS A 296 11.28 -6.50 -5.38
N ILE A 297 12.46 -5.92 -5.59
CA ILE A 297 13.69 -6.69 -5.82
C ILE A 297 14.20 -7.32 -4.53
N PHE A 298 14.19 -6.60 -3.41
CA PHE A 298 14.71 -7.09 -2.12
C PHE A 298 13.77 -6.77 -0.95
N PRO A 299 12.63 -7.47 -0.82
CA PRO A 299 11.62 -7.10 0.16
C PRO A 299 12.08 -7.26 1.60
N GLY A 300 12.99 -8.21 1.87
CA GLY A 300 13.55 -8.47 3.20
C GLY A 300 14.85 -7.71 3.53
N MET A 301 15.32 -6.80 2.66
CA MET A 301 16.50 -5.96 2.91
C MET A 301 16.16 -4.82 3.88
N ASN A 302 17.15 -4.28 4.60
CA ASN A 302 16.99 -3.02 5.32
C ASN A 302 16.71 -1.87 4.32
N SER A 303 15.55 -1.22 4.47
CA SER A 303 15.09 -0.12 3.64
C SER A 303 16.03 1.10 3.61
N ASP A 304 16.91 1.25 4.60
CA ASP A 304 17.94 2.31 4.61
C ASP A 304 18.92 2.19 3.42
N TYR A 305 19.02 1.00 2.81
CA TYR A 305 19.92 0.68 1.70
C TYR A 305 19.25 0.78 0.33
N TYR A 306 17.93 1.02 0.26
CA TYR A 306 17.21 1.19 -1.01
C TYR A 306 17.77 2.29 -1.92
N PRO A 307 18.24 3.46 -1.42
CA PRO A 307 18.89 4.46 -2.27
C PRO A 307 20.08 3.91 -3.08
N MET A 308 20.87 2.99 -2.53
CA MET A 308 21.99 2.39 -3.26
C MET A 308 21.52 1.44 -4.37
N ILE A 309 20.43 0.71 -4.13
CA ILE A 309 19.82 -0.11 -5.18
C ILE A 309 19.33 0.79 -6.30
N GLN A 310 18.69 1.91 -5.98
CA GLN A 310 18.21 2.87 -6.96
C GLN A 310 19.35 3.38 -7.87
N ASP A 311 20.51 3.70 -7.29
CA ASP A 311 21.66 4.18 -8.05
C ASP A 311 22.22 3.09 -8.99
N LEU A 312 22.24 1.83 -8.53
CA LEU A 312 22.59 0.69 -9.38
C LEU A 312 21.57 0.49 -10.51
N LEU A 313 20.28 0.62 -10.22
CA LEU A 313 19.20 0.49 -11.22
C LEU A 313 19.29 1.58 -12.28
N LYS A 314 19.47 2.85 -11.88
CA LYS A 314 19.68 3.97 -12.82
C LYS A 314 20.89 3.74 -13.72
N THR A 315 21.96 3.15 -13.18
CA THR A 315 23.21 2.93 -13.92
C THR A 315 23.11 1.74 -14.88
N GLN A 316 22.52 0.63 -14.45
CA GLN A 316 22.53 -0.65 -15.20
C GLN A 316 21.27 -0.90 -16.02
N TYR A 317 20.16 -0.25 -15.65
CA TYR A 317 18.82 -0.44 -16.19
C TYR A 317 18.09 0.90 -16.31
N GLY A 318 18.80 2.00 -16.56
CA GLY A 318 18.21 3.34 -16.60
C GLY A 318 17.24 3.52 -17.77
N ASP A 319 17.52 2.85 -18.89
CA ASP A 319 16.59 2.72 -20.02
C ASP A 319 15.27 2.10 -19.57
N ARG A 320 15.37 1.15 -18.62
CA ARG A 320 14.44 0.26 -17.92
C ARG A 320 13.43 0.71 -16.89
N PHE A 321 13.91 1.64 -16.09
CA PHE A 321 13.52 1.70 -14.69
C PHE A 321 12.45 2.76 -14.50
N ASN A 322 11.27 2.32 -14.10
CA ASN A 322 10.16 3.21 -13.77
C ASN A 322 10.50 4.01 -12.50
N LEU A 323 10.88 5.28 -12.71
CA LEU A 323 11.15 6.26 -11.64
C LEU A 323 10.57 7.63 -12.03
N LEU A 324 9.62 8.13 -11.24
CA LEU A 324 8.98 9.42 -11.48
C LEU A 324 8.98 10.31 -10.24
N ALA A 325 8.95 11.62 -10.41
CA ALA A 325 8.57 12.52 -9.32
C ALA A 325 7.14 12.21 -8.86
N ALA A 326 6.91 12.14 -7.55
CA ALA A 326 5.60 11.85 -6.95
C ALA A 326 4.46 12.72 -7.53
N ARG A 327 4.71 14.01 -7.74
CA ARG A 327 3.75 14.93 -8.37
C ARG A 327 3.42 14.55 -9.81
N LYS A 328 4.41 14.11 -10.59
CA LYS A 328 4.22 13.68 -11.99
C LYS A 328 3.42 12.38 -12.04
N ALA A 329 3.76 11.39 -11.20
CA ALA A 329 2.99 10.15 -11.10
C ALA A 329 1.52 10.42 -10.72
N TRP A 330 1.28 11.26 -9.71
CA TRP A 330 -0.07 11.65 -9.32
C TRP A 330 -0.86 12.34 -10.43
N HIS A 331 -0.21 13.28 -11.13
CA HIS A 331 -0.84 14.02 -12.23
C HIS A 331 -1.21 13.09 -13.40
N LEU A 332 -0.31 12.18 -13.78
CA LEU A 332 -0.56 11.18 -14.81
C LEU A 332 -1.77 10.31 -14.44
N MET A 333 -1.85 9.80 -13.20
CA MET A 333 -3.01 9.00 -12.78
C MET A 333 -4.32 9.78 -12.93
N LEU A 334 -4.35 11.06 -12.57
CA LEU A 334 -5.55 11.91 -12.73
C LEU A 334 -5.87 12.28 -14.19
N GLN A 335 -5.05 11.88 -15.15
CA GLN A 335 -5.26 12.07 -16.59
C GLN A 335 -5.48 10.78 -17.35
N THR A 336 -5.32 9.63 -16.69
CA THR A 336 -5.43 8.31 -17.31
C THR A 336 -6.67 7.59 -16.76
N PRO A 337 -7.42 6.86 -17.61
CA PRO A 337 -8.42 5.90 -17.13
C PRO A 337 -7.78 4.82 -16.24
N ARG A 338 -8.57 4.09 -15.46
CA ARG A 338 -8.04 3.17 -14.43
C ARG A 338 -8.26 1.68 -14.68
N HIS A 339 -9.20 1.29 -15.54
CA HIS A 339 -9.53 -0.13 -15.74
C HIS A 339 -8.64 -0.72 -16.83
N TYR A 340 -8.06 -1.89 -16.60
CA TYR A 340 -7.27 -2.56 -17.64
C TYR A 340 -8.19 -3.11 -18.72
N LYS A 341 -8.06 -2.64 -19.96
CA LYS A 341 -8.70 -3.23 -21.14
C LYS A 341 -7.95 -4.46 -21.62
N ASN A 342 -6.62 -4.39 -21.54
CA ASN A 342 -5.66 -5.46 -21.79
C ASN A 342 -4.37 -5.11 -21.03
N GLU A 343 -3.28 -5.83 -21.29
CA GLU A 343 -2.01 -5.70 -20.58
C GLU A 343 -1.44 -4.28 -20.62
N ASN A 344 -1.54 -3.60 -21.76
CA ASN A 344 -0.88 -2.31 -22.01
C ASN A 344 -1.86 -1.15 -22.16
N THR A 345 -3.17 -1.36 -22.02
CA THR A 345 -4.19 -0.34 -22.29
C THR A 345 -5.13 -0.17 -21.11
N PHE A 346 -5.25 1.07 -20.64
CA PHE A 346 -6.31 1.47 -19.72
C PHE A 346 -7.54 1.96 -20.48
N THR A 347 -8.72 1.78 -19.88
CA THR A 347 -9.97 2.30 -20.39
C THR A 347 -10.88 2.80 -19.27
N ASP A 348 -11.82 3.67 -19.63
CA ASP A 348 -12.82 4.18 -18.69
C ASP A 348 -13.89 3.13 -18.36
N TRP A 349 -14.85 3.48 -17.49
CA TRP A 349 -15.93 2.57 -17.07
C TRP A 349 -16.82 2.10 -18.23
N LEU A 350 -16.98 2.91 -19.27
CA LEU A 350 -17.87 2.65 -20.40
C LEU A 350 -17.15 2.00 -21.59
N GLY A 351 -15.81 1.96 -21.57
CA GLY A 351 -15.00 1.47 -22.67
C GLY A 351 -14.80 2.49 -23.81
N GLU A 352 -15.19 3.76 -23.60
CA GLU A 352 -15.23 4.79 -24.64
C GLU A 352 -13.87 5.48 -24.83
N LYS A 353 -13.15 5.72 -23.73
CA LYS A 353 -11.80 6.27 -23.74
C LYS A 353 -10.79 5.18 -23.42
N SER A 354 -9.85 4.95 -24.33
CA SER A 354 -8.72 4.04 -24.10
C SER A 354 -7.40 4.80 -24.24
N VAL A 355 -6.46 4.54 -23.34
CA VAL A 355 -5.14 5.16 -23.29
C VAL A 355 -4.11 4.07 -23.04
N THR A 356 -3.01 4.07 -23.81
CA THR A 356 -1.86 3.19 -23.54
C THR A 356 -1.31 3.49 -22.15
N CYS A 357 -0.91 2.48 -21.39
CA CYS A 357 -0.37 2.67 -20.04
C CYS A 357 0.78 3.68 -20.10
N PRO A 358 0.81 4.75 -19.28
CA PRO A 358 1.81 5.82 -19.41
C PRO A 358 3.27 5.38 -19.20
N LEU A 359 3.48 4.18 -18.64
CA LEU A 359 4.79 3.57 -18.43
C LEU A 359 5.10 2.46 -19.45
N SER A 360 4.22 2.23 -20.43
CA SER A 360 4.51 1.37 -21.58
C SER A 360 5.38 2.14 -22.57
N ARG A 361 6.51 1.55 -22.94
CA ARG A 361 7.55 2.18 -23.78
C ARG A 361 7.19 2.30 -25.28
N GLU A 362 5.91 2.18 -25.63
CA GLU A 362 5.50 2.26 -27.04
C GLU A 362 5.55 3.70 -27.58
N ASP A 363 5.57 4.72 -26.71
CA ASP A 363 5.50 6.14 -27.11
C ASP A 363 6.85 6.84 -27.31
N ASP A 364 7.99 6.21 -26.99
CA ASP A 364 9.33 6.78 -27.27
C ASP A 364 9.76 6.61 -28.76
N LEU A 365 8.89 6.01 -29.60
CA LEU A 365 9.12 5.83 -31.04
C LEU A 365 8.34 6.84 -31.92
N ALA A 366 7.69 7.84 -31.34
CA ALA A 366 6.93 8.86 -32.07
C ALA A 366 7.21 10.31 -31.60
N GLY A 367 8.46 10.61 -31.21
CA GLY A 367 8.95 11.95 -30.87
C GLY A 367 10.08 12.41 -31.77
#